data_AF-A0A3M2BZ48-F1
#
_entry.id   AF-A0A3M2BZ48-F1
#
_cell.length_a   1.000
_cell.length_b   1.000
_cell.length_c   1.000
_cell.angle_alpha   90.00
_cell.angle_beta   90.00
_cell.angle_gamma   90.00
#
_symmetry.space_group_name_H-M   'P 1'
#
loop_
_entity.id
_entity.type
_entity.pdbx_description
1 polymer ?
#
loop_
_entity_poly.entity_id
_entity_poly.type
_entity_poly.pdbx_seq_one_letter_code
_entity_poly.pdbx_strand_id
1 'polypeptide(L)'
;MATFAPQAEGILGSNLDLQGVKMVGFYYEFDIVGTSTGGGMYLTGFRAEGTPGTPVLTGDLDGDGFVGINDLNLVLGNWNLNVPPGNSLADPSGDGFVGIEDLNTVLGNWNAGTPPPANAVPEPTTLGLMGLVGLAVSCRRR
;
A
#
# COMPACT_ATOMS: atom_id res chain seq x y z
N MET A 1 -45.08 -39.92 -17.67
CA MET A 1 -44.31 -38.97 -16.85
C MET A 1 -42.85 -39.38 -16.98
N ALA A 2 -42.15 -38.84 -17.97
CA ALA A 2 -40.75 -39.18 -18.23
C ALA A 2 -39.88 -38.19 -17.45
N THR A 3 -39.16 -38.71 -16.46
CA THR A 3 -38.22 -37.97 -15.62
C THR A 3 -37.06 -37.47 -16.46
N PHE A 4 -36.85 -36.15 -16.46
CA PHE A 4 -35.64 -35.53 -17.00
C PHE A 4 -34.48 -35.85 -16.04
N ALA A 5 -33.52 -36.66 -16.49
CA ALA A 5 -32.26 -36.84 -15.78
C ALA A 5 -31.38 -35.58 -15.95
N PRO A 6 -30.77 -35.03 -14.89
CA PRO A 6 -29.79 -33.96 -15.05
C PRO A 6 -28.52 -34.57 -15.67
N GLN A 7 -28.16 -34.12 -16.88
CA GLN A 7 -26.85 -34.43 -17.46
C GLN A 7 -25.80 -33.67 -16.64
N ALA A 8 -25.10 -34.39 -15.78
CA ALA A 8 -23.84 -33.95 -15.19
C ALA A 8 -22.79 -33.95 -16.30
N GLU A 9 -22.69 -32.86 -17.05
CA GLU A 9 -21.54 -32.60 -17.91
C GLU A 9 -20.34 -32.34 -17.00
N GLY A 10 -19.53 -33.38 -16.86
CA GLY A 10 -18.31 -33.35 -16.08
C GLY A 10 -17.35 -32.31 -16.63
N ILE A 11 -16.86 -31.44 -15.74
CA ILE A 11 -15.56 -30.81 -15.96
C ILE A 11 -14.53 -31.93 -15.84
N LEU A 12 -14.28 -32.60 -16.96
CA LEU A 12 -13.24 -33.61 -17.11
C LEU A 12 -11.89 -32.92 -16.93
N GLY A 13 -11.40 -32.96 -15.69
CA GLY A 13 -10.00 -33.18 -15.31
C GLY A 13 -8.89 -32.64 -16.22
N SER A 14 -8.99 -31.42 -16.74
CA SER A 14 -7.78 -30.66 -17.05
C SER A 14 -7.33 -30.02 -15.75
N ASN A 15 -6.30 -30.59 -15.13
CA ASN A 15 -5.55 -29.87 -14.10
C ASN A 15 -5.19 -28.50 -14.70
N LEU A 16 -5.76 -27.43 -14.13
CA LEU A 16 -5.34 -26.09 -14.47
C LEU A 16 -4.03 -25.89 -13.70
N ASP A 17 -2.93 -26.34 -14.29
CA ASP A 17 -1.60 -26.15 -13.73
C ASP A 17 -1.24 -24.66 -13.89
N LEU A 18 -1.74 -23.81 -12.98
CA LEU A 18 -1.34 -22.41 -12.92
C LEU A 18 0.07 -22.31 -12.33
N GLN A 19 1.06 -22.63 -13.15
CA GLN A 19 2.44 -22.24 -12.89
C GLN A 19 2.55 -20.73 -13.14
N GLY A 20 2.47 -19.94 -12.05
CA GLY A 20 2.74 -18.51 -12.09
C GLY A 20 1.51 -17.59 -12.15
N VAL A 21 0.58 -17.71 -11.19
CA VAL A 21 -0.34 -16.59 -10.89
C VAL A 21 0.49 -15.39 -10.41
N LYS A 22 0.89 -14.50 -11.33
CA LYS A 22 1.34 -13.16 -10.99
C LYS A 22 0.11 -12.26 -10.98
N MET A 23 -0.42 -11.96 -9.80
CA MET A 23 -1.34 -10.83 -9.69
C MET A 23 -0.50 -9.55 -9.64
N VAL A 24 -0.63 -8.75 -10.68
CA VAL A 24 0.09 -7.48 -10.82
C VAL A 24 -0.56 -6.46 -9.89
N GLY A 25 0.19 -5.94 -8.92
CA GLY A 25 -0.14 -4.71 -8.20
C GLY A 25 -1.14 -4.80 -7.04
N PHE A 26 -1.54 -5.99 -6.58
CA PHE A 26 -2.45 -6.13 -5.44
C PHE A 26 -1.99 -7.27 -4.52
N TYR A 27 -1.86 -7.00 -3.21
CA TYR A 27 -1.72 -8.03 -2.18
C TYR A 27 -3.14 -8.44 -1.77
N TYR A 28 -3.42 -9.73 -1.91
CA TYR A 28 -4.67 -10.34 -1.52
C TYR A 28 -4.32 -11.37 -0.46
N GLU A 29 -5.08 -11.38 0.63
CA GLU A 29 -5.00 -12.50 1.56
C GLU A 29 -5.86 -13.64 0.99
N PHE A 30 -5.28 -14.82 0.97
CA PHE A 30 -5.85 -16.00 0.35
C PHE A 30 -6.47 -16.86 1.43
N ASP A 31 -7.79 -16.83 1.55
CA ASP A 31 -8.46 -17.78 2.43
C ASP A 31 -8.77 -19.07 1.67
N ILE A 32 -8.25 -20.20 2.18
CA ILE A 32 -8.56 -21.53 1.65
C ILE A 32 -9.94 -21.91 2.19
N VAL A 33 -10.99 -21.64 1.42
CA VAL A 33 -12.37 -21.97 1.82
C VAL A 33 -12.67 -23.43 1.49
N GLY A 34 -12.62 -24.27 2.50
CA GLY A 34 -12.99 -25.67 2.41
C GLY A 34 -14.07 -26.09 3.40
N THR A 35 -14.74 -27.19 3.08
CA THR A 35 -15.65 -27.86 3.99
C THR A 35 -14.97 -29.09 4.56
N SER A 36 -14.92 -29.21 5.89
CA SER A 36 -14.47 -30.46 6.54
C SER A 36 -15.64 -31.44 6.60
N THR A 37 -15.44 -32.62 6.04
CA THR A 37 -16.27 -33.79 6.34
C THR A 37 -15.41 -34.78 7.13
N GLY A 38 -16.02 -35.69 7.90
CA GLY A 38 -15.31 -36.70 8.71
C GLY A 38 -14.32 -37.61 7.95
N GLY A 39 -14.17 -37.45 6.63
CA GLY A 39 -13.17 -38.11 5.78
C GLY A 39 -12.14 -37.18 5.11
N GLY A 40 -12.15 -35.86 5.36
CA GLY A 40 -11.18 -34.92 4.79
C GLY A 40 -11.70 -33.49 4.55
N MET A 41 -10.80 -32.59 4.15
CA MET A 41 -11.11 -31.21 3.73
C MET A 41 -11.33 -31.18 2.21
N TYR A 42 -12.51 -30.73 1.77
CA TYR A 42 -12.77 -30.47 0.35
C TYR A 42 -12.62 -28.97 0.06
N LEU A 43 -11.76 -28.62 -0.89
CA LEU A 43 -11.63 -27.23 -1.36
C LEU A 43 -12.86 -26.88 -2.21
N THR A 44 -13.74 -26.05 -1.67
CA THR A 44 -15.00 -25.67 -2.32
C THR A 44 -14.87 -24.40 -3.16
N GLY A 45 -13.81 -23.62 -2.94
CA GLY A 45 -13.52 -22.44 -3.74
C GLY A 45 -12.24 -21.75 -3.31
N PHE A 46 -11.82 -20.81 -4.14
CA PHE A 46 -10.74 -19.87 -3.86
C PHE A 46 -11.37 -18.50 -3.69
N ARG A 47 -11.22 -17.88 -2.51
CA ARG A 47 -11.75 -16.55 -2.26
C ARG A 47 -10.59 -15.61 -1.95
N ALA A 48 -10.38 -14.66 -2.86
CA ALA A 48 -9.49 -13.53 -2.63
C ALA A 48 -10.32 -12.44 -1.94
N GLU A 49 -10.08 -12.21 -0.65
CA GLU A 49 -10.63 -11.06 0.06
C GLU A 49 -9.49 -10.05 0.21
N GLY A 50 -9.52 -9.02 -0.62
CA GLY A 50 -8.74 -7.82 -0.39
C GLY A 50 -9.67 -6.74 0.13
N THR A 51 -9.39 -6.18 1.30
CA THR A 51 -9.52 -4.72 1.41
C THR A 51 -8.71 -4.13 0.25
N PRO A 52 -9.16 -3.07 -0.44
CA PRO A 52 -8.28 -2.35 -1.34
C PRO A 52 -7.15 -1.79 -0.48
N GLY A 53 -6.09 -2.59 -0.32
CA GLY A 53 -4.82 -2.12 0.18
C GLY A 53 -4.39 -1.03 -0.77
N THR A 54 -3.84 0.04 -0.20
CA THR A 54 -3.13 1.03 -1.00
C THR A 54 -2.20 0.27 -1.96
N PRO A 55 -2.26 0.55 -3.27
CA PRO A 55 -1.38 -0.13 -4.21
C PRO A 55 0.04 0.01 -3.68
N VAL A 56 0.73 -1.10 -3.44
CA VAL A 56 2.10 -1.05 -2.93
C VAL A 56 2.92 -0.38 -4.00
N LEU A 57 3.26 0.85 -3.69
CA LEU A 57 3.92 1.74 -4.58
C LEU A 57 5.40 1.51 -4.36
N THR A 58 6.13 1.13 -5.41
CA THR A 58 7.57 0.93 -5.29
C THR A 58 8.19 2.21 -4.73
N GLY A 59 8.93 2.11 -3.62
CA GLY A 59 9.52 3.28 -2.94
C GLY A 59 8.66 3.89 -1.83
N ASP A 60 7.42 3.44 -1.62
CA ASP A 60 6.58 3.77 -0.45
C ASP A 60 6.90 2.77 0.66
N LEU A 61 7.86 3.16 1.50
CA LEU A 61 8.47 2.34 2.53
C LEU A 61 7.74 2.46 3.88
N ASP A 62 7.03 3.57 4.10
CA ASP A 62 6.21 3.78 5.29
C ASP A 62 4.74 3.37 5.12
N GLY A 63 4.31 3.11 3.88
CA GLY A 63 3.00 2.57 3.52
C GLY A 63 1.89 3.62 3.52
N ASP A 64 2.22 4.91 3.45
CA ASP A 64 1.24 6.00 3.47
C ASP A 64 0.53 6.24 2.13
N GLY A 65 0.93 5.53 1.08
CA GLY A 65 0.38 5.63 -0.26
C GLY A 65 1.01 6.73 -1.12
N PHE A 66 2.13 7.31 -0.70
CA PHE A 66 2.85 8.37 -1.39
C PHE A 66 4.37 8.26 -1.22
N VAL A 67 5.10 8.22 -2.33
CA VAL A 67 6.57 8.20 -2.28
C VAL A 67 7.10 9.63 -2.08
N GLY A 68 7.61 9.90 -0.88
CA GLY A 68 8.05 11.21 -0.49
C GLY A 68 9.22 11.24 0.48
N ILE A 69 9.23 12.30 1.28
CA ILE A 69 10.35 12.60 2.18
C ILE A 69 10.47 11.59 3.33
N ASN A 70 9.36 10.98 3.75
CA ASN A 70 9.36 10.00 4.82
C ASN A 70 10.11 8.72 4.41
N ASP A 71 9.84 8.24 3.19
CA ASP A 71 10.52 7.07 2.61
C ASP A 71 12.01 7.33 2.43
N LEU A 72 12.36 8.51 1.93
CA LEU A 72 13.76 8.92 1.82
C LEU A 72 14.45 8.94 3.21
N ASN A 73 13.77 9.46 4.23
CA ASN A 73 14.31 9.49 5.58
C ASN A 73 14.48 8.07 6.17
N LEU A 74 13.66 7.09 5.77
CA LEU A 74 13.85 5.69 6.16
C LEU A 74 15.17 5.14 5.62
N VAL A 75 15.46 5.37 4.33
CA VAL A 75 16.74 4.96 3.71
C VAL A 75 17.91 5.69 4.36
N LEU A 76 17.85 7.03 4.47
CA LEU A 76 18.93 7.84 5.02
C LEU A 76 19.18 7.56 6.51
N GLY A 77 18.14 7.26 7.27
CA GLY A 77 18.25 6.91 8.69
C GLY A 77 18.93 5.55 8.93
N ASN A 78 18.98 4.69 7.91
CA ASN A 78 19.62 3.37 7.96
C ASN A 78 20.84 3.27 7.02
N TRP A 79 21.34 4.40 6.53
CA TRP A 79 22.40 4.43 5.52
C TRP A 79 23.65 3.66 5.94
N ASN A 80 24.19 2.86 5.02
CA ASN A 80 25.42 2.09 5.20
C ASN A 80 25.33 1.07 6.36
N LEU A 81 24.13 0.52 6.59
CA LEU A 81 23.88 -0.59 7.50
C LEU A 81 23.54 -1.85 6.70
N ASN A 82 24.09 -2.99 7.11
CA ASN A 82 23.60 -4.29 6.65
C ASN A 82 22.24 -4.60 7.28
N VAL A 83 21.38 -5.28 6.55
CA VAL A 83 20.12 -5.83 7.07
C VAL A 83 20.37 -7.31 7.40
N PRO A 84 20.40 -7.74 8.68
CA PRO A 84 20.49 -6.98 9.94
C PRO A 84 21.93 -6.50 10.29
N PRO A 85 22.14 -5.45 11.12
CA PRO A 85 21.22 -4.86 12.11
C PRO A 85 20.33 -3.68 11.65
N GLY A 86 20.25 -3.37 10.36
CA GLY A 86 19.39 -2.31 9.80
C GLY A 86 17.91 -2.67 9.71
N ASN A 87 17.07 -1.67 9.43
CA ASN A 87 15.65 -1.86 9.14
C ASN A 87 15.46 -2.46 7.73
N SER A 88 14.77 -3.60 7.63
CA SER A 88 14.48 -4.24 6.34
C SER A 88 13.61 -3.40 5.41
N LEU A 89 12.82 -2.46 5.95
CA LEU A 89 12.03 -1.52 5.13
C LEU A 89 12.92 -0.52 4.38
N ALA A 90 14.13 -0.26 4.89
CA ALA A 90 15.08 0.65 4.26
C ALA A 90 15.91 -0.03 3.15
N ASP A 91 15.70 -1.33 2.92
CA ASP A 91 16.32 -2.14 1.86
C ASP A 91 15.26 -2.62 0.83
N PRO A 92 14.62 -1.70 0.08
CA PRO A 92 13.69 -2.07 -0.99
C PRO A 92 14.38 -2.79 -2.16
N SER A 93 15.71 -2.70 -2.30
CA SER A 93 16.45 -3.48 -3.30
C SER A 93 16.54 -4.96 -2.93
N GLY A 94 16.50 -5.27 -1.64
CA GLY A 94 16.58 -6.62 -1.07
C GLY A 94 17.98 -7.22 -1.14
N ASP A 95 19.02 -6.39 -1.22
CA ASP A 95 20.41 -6.85 -1.36
C ASP A 95 21.11 -7.10 0.00
N GLY A 96 20.42 -6.82 1.10
CA GLY A 96 20.92 -6.98 2.46
C GLY A 96 21.79 -5.81 2.95
N PHE A 97 21.80 -4.68 2.24
CA PHE A 97 22.60 -3.51 2.55
C PHE A 97 21.91 -2.21 2.14
N VAL A 98 21.63 -1.34 3.12
CA VAL A 98 20.99 -0.06 2.85
C VAL A 98 21.98 0.93 2.21
N GLY A 99 21.82 1.19 0.92
CA GLY A 99 22.75 1.99 0.13
C GLY A 99 22.13 2.70 -1.07
N ILE A 100 22.93 2.83 -2.13
CA ILE A 100 22.57 3.64 -3.30
C ILE A 100 21.43 3.04 -4.11
N GLU A 101 21.31 1.71 -4.14
CA GLU A 101 20.24 1.03 -4.86
C GLU A 101 18.86 1.29 -4.22
N ASP A 102 18.82 1.35 -2.89
CA ASP A 102 17.62 1.68 -2.12
C ASP A 102 17.21 3.14 -2.32
N LEU A 103 18.18 4.04 -2.26
CA LEU A 103 17.96 5.46 -2.55
C LEU A 103 17.43 5.65 -3.98
N ASN A 104 18.02 4.99 -4.96
CA ASN A 104 17.57 5.04 -6.35
C ASN A 104 16.15 4.48 -6.50
N THR A 105 15.76 3.50 -5.69
CA THR A 105 14.40 2.97 -5.68
C THR A 105 13.38 4.01 -5.23
N VAL A 106 13.66 4.76 -4.15
CA VAL A 106 12.80 5.86 -3.68
C VAL A 106 12.78 7.02 -4.69
N LEU A 107 13.96 7.47 -5.14
CA LEU A 107 14.05 8.60 -6.08
C LEU A 107 13.46 8.28 -7.46
N GLY A 108 13.56 7.04 -7.92
CA GLY A 108 12.96 6.59 -9.18
C GLY A 108 11.43 6.64 -9.17
N ASN A 109 10.81 6.66 -7.99
CA ASN A 109 9.36 6.71 -7.82
C ASN A 109 8.89 8.00 -7.11
N TRP A 110 9.73 9.03 -7.05
CA TRP A 110 9.44 10.26 -6.32
C TRP A 110 8.12 10.93 -6.73
N ASN A 111 7.33 11.39 -5.76
CA ASN A 111 5.98 11.96 -5.93
C ASN A 111 4.96 11.00 -6.56
N ALA A 112 5.23 9.70 -6.61
CA ALA A 112 4.20 8.74 -6.99
C ALA A 112 3.15 8.63 -5.88
N GLY A 113 1.92 8.25 -6.24
CA GLY A 113 0.83 8.01 -5.28
C GLY A 113 -0.03 9.23 -4.98
N THR A 114 -0.77 9.16 -3.88
CA THR A 114 -1.66 10.26 -3.44
C THR A 114 -1.07 10.89 -2.19
N PRO A 115 -0.61 12.15 -2.24
CA PRO A 115 0.01 12.77 -1.09
C PRO A 115 -0.97 12.79 0.09
N PRO A 116 -0.51 12.48 1.31
CA PRO A 116 -1.35 12.59 2.49
C PRO A 116 -1.88 14.03 2.60
N PRO A 117 -3.08 14.21 3.16
CA PRO A 117 -3.68 15.54 3.30
C PRO A 117 -2.69 16.46 4.01
N ALA A 118 -2.32 17.56 3.36
CA ALA A 118 -1.40 18.52 3.94
C ALA A 118 -1.92 18.94 5.31
N ASN A 119 -1.08 18.82 6.35
CA ASN A 119 -1.41 19.39 7.65
C ASN A 119 -1.75 20.85 7.41
N ALA A 120 -3.00 21.24 7.71
CA ALA A 120 -3.43 22.62 7.60
C ALA A 120 -2.51 23.46 8.48
N VAL A 121 -1.56 24.15 7.84
CA VAL A 121 -0.73 25.14 8.53
C VAL A 121 -1.71 26.21 8.97
N PRO A 122 -1.87 26.46 10.30
CA PRO A 122 -2.73 27.53 10.77
C PRO A 122 -2.34 28.78 10.02
N GLU A 123 -3.30 29.38 9.30
CA GLU A 123 -3.03 30.57 8.51
C GLU A 123 -2.26 31.56 9.40
N PRO A 124 -1.12 32.08 8.93
CA PRO A 124 -0.27 32.87 9.79
C PRO A 124 -1.12 34.01 10.35
N THR A 125 -1.21 34.05 11.69
CA THR A 125 -2.02 35.01 12.46
C THR A 125 -1.77 36.46 12.08
N THR A 126 -0.72 36.71 11.29
CA THR A 126 -0.44 37.93 10.55
C THR A 126 -1.67 38.53 9.87
N LEU A 127 -2.52 37.75 9.16
CA LEU A 127 -3.72 38.32 8.53
C LEU A 127 -4.74 38.82 9.57
N GLY A 128 -4.95 38.04 10.63
CA GLY A 128 -5.79 38.45 11.76
C GLY A 128 -5.24 39.70 12.47
N LEU A 129 -3.93 39.74 12.72
CA LEU A 129 -3.23 40.89 13.31
C LEU A 129 -3.31 42.13 12.42
N MET A 130 -3.14 41.99 11.11
CA MET A 130 -3.23 43.11 10.16
C MET A 130 -4.65 43.64 10.07
N GLY A 131 -5.65 42.76 10.14
CA GLY A 131 -7.06 43.15 10.27
C GLY A 131 -7.34 43.91 11.57
N LEU A 132 -6.83 43.43 12.70
CA LEU A 132 -6.97 44.10 14.00
C LEU A 132 -6.26 45.46 14.04
N VAL A 133 -5.05 45.55 13.47
CA VAL A 133 -4.32 46.83 13.33
C VAL A 133 -5.08 47.78 12.41
N GLY A 134 -5.59 47.30 11.27
CA GLY A 134 -6.41 48.09 10.36
C GLY A 134 -7.66 48.65 11.03
N LEU A 135 -8.38 47.82 11.79
CA LEU A 135 -9.55 48.22 12.57
C LEU A 135 -9.20 49.23 13.67
N ALA A 136 -8.13 48.99 14.43
CA ALA A 136 -7.68 49.88 15.50
C ALA A 136 -7.27 51.26 14.96
N VAL A 137 -6.57 51.33 13.82
CA VAL A 137 -6.23 52.59 13.15
C VAL A 137 -7.47 53.30 12.60
N SER A 138 -8.43 52.54 12.06
CA SER A 138 -9.68 53.08 11.52
C SER A 138 -10.58 53.68 12.61
N CYS A 139 -10.69 53.01 13.76
CA CYS A 139 -11.45 53.49 14.91
C CYS A 139 -10.79 54.70 15.59
N ARG A 140 -9.46 54.84 15.53
CA ARG A 140 -8.74 56.02 16.06
C ARG A 140 -8.91 57.28 15.20
N ARG A 141 -9.31 57.13 13.94
CA ARG A 141 -9.47 58.24 12.97
C ARG A 141 -10.90 58.78 12.85
N ARG A 142 -11.86 58.19 13.57
CA ARG A 142 -13.23 58.67 13.68
C ARG A 142 -13.41 59.36 15.03
#